data_AF-A0A7V9KV67-F1
#
_entry.id   AF-A0A7V9KV67-F1
#
_cell.length_a   1.000
_cell.length_b   1.000
_cell.length_c   1.000
_cell.angle_alpha   90.00
_cell.angle_beta   90.00
_cell.angle_gamma   90.00
#
_symmetry.space_group_name_H-M   'P 1'
#
loop_
_entity.id
_entity.type
_entity.pdbx_description
1 polymer ?
#
loop_
_entity_poly.entity_id
_entity_poly.type
_entity_poly.pdbx_seq_one_letter_code
_entity_poly.pdbx_strand_id
1 'polypeptide(L)'
;MAGRFARRRYRTTLHRDDADAPEYRVDLSAIQSKYIGETDKNLRRLFDAAEAGGAVLLFDEGDALFGEHRALLHRIAAERGVPIRTSPANAPVAQITPGGAAAGREENAPFFGKFRGQVTANVDPMGMARIQAHVPAIWGTEPGPWAMPCVPMAGSNAGLFAVPPIGGGVWVEFEGGDPALPIWVGGYWGSAAEVPTLSLAANAGGAGIVLQSGEQNGIVIIDGPGPLDRGVHVVGPSGATISVTDAGIIIANGKGATITLAGPGIDLNHGAFTVP
;
A
#
# COMPACT_ATOMS: atom_id res chain seq x y z
N MET A 1 -11.86 -69.53 -6.02
CA MET A 1 -10.70 -69.92 -5.18
C MET A 1 -9.93 -68.66 -4.87
N ALA A 2 -9.87 -68.27 -3.60
CA ALA A 2 -9.58 -66.92 -3.13
C ALA A 2 -8.10 -66.55 -3.22
N GLY A 3 -7.78 -65.47 -3.94
CA GLY A 3 -6.48 -64.81 -3.91
C GLY A 3 -6.48 -63.67 -2.89
N ARG A 4 -5.70 -63.82 -1.81
CA ARG A 4 -5.50 -62.82 -0.76
C ARG A 4 -4.79 -61.59 -1.34
N PHE A 5 -5.48 -60.45 -1.39
CA PHE A 5 -4.81 -59.15 -1.54
C PHE A 5 -4.46 -58.61 -0.16
N ALA A 6 -3.15 -58.53 0.08
CA ALA A 6 -2.57 -58.02 1.31
C ALA A 6 -2.97 -56.56 1.56
N ARG A 7 -3.50 -56.30 2.76
CA ARG A 7 -3.71 -54.95 3.29
C ARG A 7 -2.36 -54.22 3.38
N ARG A 8 -2.03 -53.37 2.41
CA ARG A 8 -1.00 -52.34 2.58
C ARG A 8 -1.59 -51.27 3.50
N ARG A 9 -1.18 -51.27 4.77
CA ARG A 9 -1.31 -50.10 5.64
C ARG A 9 -0.44 -49.01 5.02
N TYR A 10 -1.05 -48.00 4.42
CA TYR A 10 -0.35 -46.78 4.04
C TYR A 10 -0.01 -46.03 5.33
N ARG A 11 1.17 -46.30 5.86
CA ARG A 11 1.84 -45.47 6.86
C ARG A 11 2.39 -44.28 6.09
N THR A 12 1.72 -43.13 6.16
CA THR A 12 2.27 -41.86 5.70
C THR A 12 3.46 -41.56 6.60
N THR A 13 4.65 -41.93 6.13
CA THR A 13 5.91 -41.56 6.76
C THR A 13 6.08 -40.06 6.50
N LEU A 14 5.88 -39.23 7.53
CA LEU A 14 6.23 -37.81 7.49
C LEU A 14 7.73 -37.68 7.22
N HIS A 15 8.09 -36.95 6.16
CA HIS A 15 9.40 -36.34 6.10
C HIS A 15 9.42 -35.18 7.12
N ARG A 16 10.54 -35.05 7.84
CA ARG A 16 10.73 -34.11 8.95
C ARG A 16 10.66 -32.63 8.52
N ASP A 17 10.59 -32.38 7.21
CA ASP A 17 10.61 -31.04 6.60
C ASP A 17 9.20 -30.48 6.30
N ASP A 18 8.11 -31.25 6.47
CA ASP A 18 6.73 -30.82 6.18
C ASP A 18 5.98 -30.22 7.39
N ALA A 19 6.68 -29.99 8.51
CA ALA A 19 6.06 -29.48 9.74
C ALA A 19 5.74 -27.97 9.71
N ASP A 20 6.37 -27.23 8.80
CA ASP A 20 6.21 -25.77 8.63
C ASP A 20 5.43 -25.38 7.35
N ALA A 21 4.82 -26.36 6.67
CA ALA A 21 4.03 -26.11 5.46
C ALA A 21 2.65 -25.52 5.82
N PRO A 22 2.17 -24.49 5.11
CA PRO A 22 0.87 -23.87 5.38
C PRO A 22 -0.27 -24.88 5.17
N GLU A 23 -1.14 -25.03 6.18
CA GLU A 23 -2.28 -25.93 6.15
C GLU A 23 -3.56 -25.17 5.73
N TYR A 24 -4.23 -25.62 4.67
CA TYR A 24 -5.48 -25.01 4.19
C TYR A 24 -6.66 -25.94 4.40
N ARG A 25 -7.69 -25.45 5.11
CA ARG A 25 -8.94 -26.18 5.28
C ARG A 25 -9.80 -26.05 4.04
N VAL A 26 -10.25 -27.19 3.54
CA VAL A 26 -11.05 -27.29 2.32
C VAL A 26 -12.47 -27.68 2.70
N ASP A 27 -13.42 -26.78 2.41
CA ASP A 27 -14.84 -27.07 2.49
C ASP A 27 -15.29 -27.80 1.22
N LEU A 28 -15.61 -29.09 1.38
CA LEU A 28 -16.04 -29.96 0.28
C LEU A 28 -17.44 -29.63 -0.24
N SER A 29 -18.28 -28.94 0.53
CA SER A 29 -19.62 -28.53 0.07
C SER A 29 -19.55 -27.45 -1.01
N ALA A 30 -18.52 -26.59 -0.95
CA ALA A 30 -18.27 -25.53 -1.92
C ALA A 30 -17.62 -26.01 -3.23
N ILE A 31 -17.03 -27.21 -3.22
CA ILE A 31 -16.34 -27.80 -4.38
C ILE A 31 -17.29 -28.69 -5.19
N GLN A 32 -18.29 -29.28 -4.53
CA GLN A 32 -19.28 -30.14 -5.14
C GLN A 32 -20.22 -29.33 -6.03
N SER A 33 -20.31 -29.75 -7.29
CA SER A 33 -21.22 -29.17 -8.27
C SER A 33 -22.24 -30.21 -8.70
N LYS A 34 -23.49 -29.77 -8.87
CA LYS A 34 -24.58 -30.59 -9.46
C LYS A 34 -24.38 -30.87 -10.96
N TYR A 35 -23.38 -30.24 -11.59
CA TYR A 35 -23.06 -30.40 -13.00
C TYR A 35 -21.95 -31.43 -13.20
N ILE A 36 -22.21 -32.42 -14.05
CA ILE A 36 -21.29 -33.55 -14.31
C ILE A 36 -19.93 -33.01 -14.80
N GLY A 37 -18.86 -33.39 -14.09
CA GLY A 37 -17.48 -33.07 -14.45
C GLY A 37 -16.94 -31.71 -13.94
N GLU A 38 -17.76 -30.86 -13.31
CA GLU A 38 -17.28 -29.60 -12.72
C GLU A 38 -16.59 -29.81 -11.37
N THR A 39 -17.05 -30.78 -10.57
CA THR A 39 -16.38 -31.18 -9.32
C THR A 39 -14.92 -31.61 -9.57
N ASP A 40 -14.68 -32.41 -10.61
CA ASP A 40 -13.33 -32.84 -11.01
C ASP A 40 -12.42 -31.67 -11.40
N LYS A 41 -12.95 -30.69 -12.14
CA LYS A 41 -12.18 -29.48 -12.53
C LYS A 41 -11.85 -28.63 -11.31
N ASN A 42 -12.79 -28.46 -10.39
CA ASN A 42 -12.60 -27.68 -9.17
C ASN A 42 -11.55 -28.34 -8.27
N LEU A 43 -11.60 -29.67 -8.13
CA LEU A 43 -10.60 -30.43 -7.41
C LEU A 43 -9.21 -30.28 -8.04
N ARG A 44 -9.10 -30.41 -9.36
CA ARG A 44 -7.81 -30.16 -10.05
C ARG A 44 -7.30 -28.75 -9.78
N ARG A 45 -8.12 -27.71 -9.91
CA ARG A 45 -7.67 -26.33 -9.62
C ARG A 45 -7.17 -26.16 -8.19
N LEU A 46 -7.86 -26.76 -7.22
CA LEU A 46 -7.44 -26.73 -5.82
C LEU A 46 -6.08 -27.39 -5.61
N PHE A 47 -5.87 -28.58 -6.17
CA PHE A 47 -4.59 -29.28 -6.03
C PHE A 47 -3.45 -28.61 -6.81
N ASP A 48 -3.73 -27.95 -7.94
CA ASP A 48 -2.73 -27.17 -8.68
C ASP A 48 -2.25 -25.96 -7.86
N ALA A 49 -3.18 -25.29 -7.16
CA ALA A 49 -2.86 -24.17 -6.27
C ALA A 49 -2.07 -24.63 -5.03
N ALA A 50 -2.41 -25.79 -4.48
CA ALA A 50 -1.71 -26.35 -3.32
C ALA A 50 -0.27 -26.80 -3.68
N GLU A 51 -0.08 -27.39 -4.86
CA GLU A 51 1.24 -27.77 -5.37
C GLU A 51 2.13 -26.54 -5.60
N ALA A 52 1.59 -25.50 -6.26
CA ALA A 52 2.33 -24.25 -6.48
C ALA A 52 2.69 -23.52 -5.18
N GLY A 53 1.88 -23.68 -4.13
CA GLY A 53 2.06 -23.03 -2.83
C GLY A 53 2.81 -23.86 -1.78
N GLY A 54 3.21 -25.10 -2.08
CA GLY A 54 3.86 -25.99 -1.10
C GLY A 54 2.98 -26.29 0.12
N ALA A 55 1.66 -26.38 -0.08
CA ALA A 55 0.68 -26.38 0.99
C ALA A 55 0.07 -27.77 1.27
N VAL A 56 -0.34 -27.98 2.53
CA VAL A 56 -1.04 -29.21 2.96
C VAL A 56 -2.55 -28.95 2.94
N LEU A 57 -3.32 -29.84 2.32
CA LEU A 57 -4.77 -29.71 2.27
C LEU A 57 -5.42 -30.53 3.39
N LEU A 58 -6.18 -29.85 4.25
CA LEU A 58 -6.97 -30.44 5.34
C LEU A 58 -8.44 -30.46 4.93
N PHE A 59 -9.02 -31.65 4.78
CA PHE A 59 -10.44 -31.78 4.47
C PHE A 59 -11.24 -32.02 5.74
N ASP A 60 -12.34 -31.28 5.86
CA ASP A 60 -13.29 -31.43 6.94
C ASP A 60 -14.34 -32.50 6.60
N GLU A 61 -14.83 -33.21 7.62
CA GLU A 61 -15.85 -34.27 7.48
C GLU A 61 -15.44 -35.48 6.60
N GLY A 62 -14.24 -36.00 6.90
CA GLY A 62 -13.53 -37.15 6.34
C GLY A 62 -14.28 -38.45 6.02
N ASP A 63 -15.43 -38.71 6.66
CA ASP A 63 -16.04 -40.05 6.64
C ASP A 63 -17.42 -40.09 5.96
N ALA A 64 -18.17 -38.98 5.91
CA ALA A 64 -19.53 -38.97 5.37
C ALA A 64 -19.58 -38.67 3.85
N LEU A 65 -18.60 -37.93 3.33
CA LEU A 65 -18.56 -37.47 1.92
C LEU A 65 -17.47 -38.15 1.07
N PHE A 66 -16.58 -38.93 1.71
CA PHE A 66 -15.49 -39.68 1.06
C PHE A 66 -15.97 -40.99 0.41
N GLY A 67 -17.25 -41.07 0.06
CA GLY A 67 -17.82 -42.19 -0.68
C GLY A 67 -17.41 -42.15 -2.16
N GLU A 68 -18.14 -41.37 -2.95
CA GLU A 68 -18.07 -41.45 -4.42
C GLU A 68 -16.80 -40.84 -5.04
N HIS A 69 -16.16 -39.87 -4.39
CA HIS A 69 -15.01 -39.13 -4.98
C HIS A 69 -13.65 -39.44 -4.34
N ARG A 70 -13.58 -40.37 -3.37
CA ARG A 70 -12.35 -40.70 -2.64
C ARG A 70 -11.24 -41.27 -3.53
N ALA A 71 -11.60 -42.13 -4.49
CA ALA A 71 -10.61 -42.69 -5.42
C ALA A 71 -10.00 -41.61 -6.32
N LEU A 72 -10.80 -40.61 -6.73
CA LEU A 72 -10.34 -39.50 -7.56
C LEU A 72 -9.42 -38.56 -6.76
N LEU A 73 -9.80 -38.21 -5.53
CA LEU A 73 -9.02 -37.35 -4.63
C LEU A 73 -7.63 -37.92 -4.36
N HIS A 74 -7.56 -39.20 -3.97
CA HIS A 74 -6.28 -39.86 -3.72
C HIS A 74 -5.44 -40.01 -5.00
N ARG A 75 -6.06 -40.16 -6.17
CA ARG A 75 -5.34 -40.20 -7.44
C ARG A 75 -4.73 -38.85 -7.78
N ILE A 76 -5.49 -37.75 -7.71
CA ILE A 76 -5.00 -36.40 -8.03
C ILE A 76 -3.89 -35.97 -7.05
N ALA A 77 -4.05 -36.25 -5.77
CA ALA A 77 -3.02 -35.95 -4.77
C ALA A 77 -1.73 -36.76 -4.97
N ALA A 78 -1.84 -38.04 -5.33
CA ALA A 78 -0.68 -38.86 -5.63
C ALA A 78 0.02 -38.43 -6.93
N GLU A 79 -0.73 -37.97 -7.94
CA GLU A 79 -0.17 -37.42 -9.18
C GLU A 79 0.63 -36.13 -8.95
N ARG A 80 0.24 -35.32 -7.95
CA ARG A 80 0.80 -33.97 -7.70
C ARG A 80 1.65 -33.85 -6.45
N GLY A 81 1.85 -34.95 -5.73
CA GLY A 81 2.65 -34.97 -4.51
C GLY A 81 2.10 -34.11 -3.36
N VAL A 82 0.83 -33.73 -3.38
CA VAL A 82 0.22 -32.87 -2.35
C VAL A 82 -0.25 -33.72 -1.16
N PRO A 83 0.26 -33.50 0.06
CA PRO A 83 -0.17 -34.23 1.24
C PRO A 83 -1.62 -33.86 1.63
N ILE A 84 -2.45 -34.88 1.85
CA ILE A 84 -3.83 -34.73 2.34
C ILE A 84 -3.91 -35.15 3.81
N ARG A 85 -4.55 -34.32 4.65
CA ARG A 85 -4.92 -34.65 6.03
C ARG A 85 -6.45 -34.64 6.20
N THR A 86 -6.96 -35.47 7.11
CA THR A 86 -8.39 -35.53 7.49
C THR A 86 -8.51 -35.29 9.00
N SER A 87 -9.37 -34.36 9.42
CA SER A 87 -9.62 -34.11 10.85
C SER A 87 -10.71 -35.04 11.41
N PRO A 88 -10.58 -35.58 12.64
CA PRO A 88 -11.67 -36.33 13.28
C PRO A 88 -12.81 -35.41 13.71
N ALA A 89 -14.04 -35.90 13.62
CA ALA A 89 -15.31 -35.18 13.74
C ALA A 89 -15.57 -34.38 15.05
N ASN A 90 -14.67 -34.43 16.04
CA ASN A 90 -14.87 -33.80 17.36
C ASN A 90 -13.59 -33.15 17.94
N ALA A 91 -12.59 -32.79 17.12
CA ALA A 91 -11.54 -31.91 17.61
C ALA A 91 -12.15 -30.52 17.93
N PRO A 92 -11.82 -29.88 19.08
CA PRO A 92 -12.39 -28.58 19.42
C PRO A 92 -11.96 -27.55 18.38
N VAL A 93 -12.94 -27.03 17.63
CA VAL A 93 -12.77 -26.02 16.59
C VAL A 93 -13.04 -24.64 17.20
N ALA A 94 -12.11 -23.69 17.02
CA ALA A 94 -12.38 -22.29 17.31
C ALA A 94 -13.56 -21.82 16.45
N GLN A 95 -14.69 -21.49 17.09
CA GLN A 95 -15.90 -21.04 16.41
C GLN A 95 -15.74 -19.57 15.99
N ILE A 96 -15.83 -19.30 14.70
CA ILE A 96 -15.96 -17.94 14.16
C ILE A 96 -17.47 -17.63 14.04
N THR A 97 -17.99 -16.77 14.91
CA THR A 97 -19.37 -16.25 14.83
C THR A 97 -19.43 -15.10 13.84
N PRO A 98 -20.40 -15.03 12.91
CA PRO A 98 -20.48 -13.96 11.93
C PRO A 98 -21.24 -12.77 12.50
N GLY A 99 -20.54 -11.65 12.70
CA GLY A 99 -21.16 -10.39 13.09
C GLY A 99 -20.17 -9.23 13.28
N GLY A 100 -19.83 -8.56 12.18
CA GLY A 100 -19.29 -7.19 12.19
C GLY A 100 -17.76 -7.05 12.26
N ALA A 101 -17.20 -6.39 11.24
CA ALA A 101 -15.79 -6.00 11.03
C ALA A 101 -14.82 -7.10 10.53
N ALA A 102 -14.29 -6.84 9.32
CA ALA A 102 -13.11 -7.42 8.68
C ALA A 102 -12.75 -8.88 9.07
N ALA A 103 -13.40 -9.85 8.42
CA ALA A 103 -13.13 -11.26 8.61
C ALA A 103 -11.80 -11.70 7.96
N GLY A 104 -10.90 -12.27 8.76
CA GLY A 104 -10.04 -13.40 8.34
C GLY A 104 -8.60 -13.11 7.93
N ARG A 105 -7.81 -12.39 8.75
CA ARG A 105 -6.34 -12.58 8.74
C ARG A 105 -5.97 -13.51 9.89
N GLU A 106 -5.07 -14.49 9.67
CA GLU A 106 -4.41 -15.19 10.76
C GLU A 106 -3.79 -14.17 11.72
N GLU A 107 -3.81 -14.45 13.02
CA GLU A 107 -3.44 -13.51 14.10
C GLU A 107 -2.01 -12.94 13.96
N ASN A 108 -1.17 -13.54 13.09
CA ASN A 108 0.19 -13.11 12.74
C ASN A 108 0.42 -12.98 11.21
N ALA A 109 -0.63 -12.90 10.40
CA ALA A 109 -0.45 -12.72 8.96
C ALA A 109 0.17 -11.34 8.66
N PRO A 110 1.26 -11.28 7.87
CA PRO A 110 1.91 -10.02 7.54
C PRO A 110 0.98 -9.08 6.75
N PHE A 111 1.14 -7.80 7.01
CA PHE A 111 0.39 -6.71 6.40
C PHE A 111 1.14 -6.15 5.19
N PHE A 112 1.01 -6.82 4.06
CA PHE A 112 1.54 -6.31 2.80
C PHE A 112 0.56 -5.35 2.13
N GLY A 113 1.11 -4.36 1.43
CA GLY A 113 0.39 -3.36 0.65
C GLY A 113 0.38 -1.97 1.28
N LYS A 114 -0.34 -1.04 0.64
CA LYS A 114 -0.50 0.34 1.08
C LYS A 114 -1.82 0.52 1.81
N PHE A 115 -1.77 1.13 2.99
CA PHE A 115 -2.93 1.41 3.81
C PHE A 115 -3.12 2.93 3.94
N ARG A 116 -4.38 3.39 3.85
CA ARG A 116 -4.68 4.81 4.07
C ARG A 116 -4.65 5.10 5.56
N GLY A 117 -3.88 6.10 5.94
CA GLY A 117 -3.85 6.65 7.29
C GLY A 117 -4.10 8.15 7.29
N GLN A 118 -4.50 8.65 8.46
CA GLN A 118 -4.57 10.08 8.74
C GLN A 118 -3.55 10.42 9.83
N VAL A 119 -2.77 11.46 9.63
CA VAL A 119 -1.76 11.90 10.60
C VAL A 119 -2.43 12.37 11.89
N THR A 120 -2.06 11.80 13.03
CA THR A 120 -2.56 12.17 14.36
C THR A 120 -1.54 12.96 15.18
N ALA A 121 -0.24 12.72 14.96
CA ALA A 121 0.84 13.49 15.57
C ALA A 121 2.03 13.59 14.62
N ASN A 122 2.70 14.75 14.61
CA ASN A 122 3.87 15.00 13.76
C ASN A 122 5.03 15.69 14.51
N VAL A 123 4.90 15.89 15.82
CA VAL A 123 5.97 16.40 16.69
C VAL A 123 6.83 15.23 17.15
N ASP A 124 7.78 14.82 16.31
CA ASP A 124 8.65 13.67 16.55
C ASP A 124 9.71 13.95 17.64
N PRO A 125 9.70 13.23 18.78
CA PRO A 125 10.70 13.38 19.84
C PRO A 125 12.15 13.10 19.39
N MET A 126 12.34 12.32 18.32
CA MET A 126 13.67 11.99 17.79
C MET A 126 14.11 12.92 16.65
N GLY A 127 13.25 13.81 16.17
CA GLY A 127 13.59 14.77 15.10
C GLY A 127 13.91 14.11 13.75
N MET A 128 13.35 12.92 13.48
CA MET A 128 13.62 12.11 12.28
C MET A 128 12.44 12.08 11.31
N ALA A 129 11.61 13.13 11.29
CA ALA A 129 10.43 13.23 10.43
C ALA A 129 9.43 12.05 10.57
N ARG A 130 9.36 11.43 11.75
CA ARG A 130 8.35 10.41 12.03
C ARG A 130 6.98 11.04 12.27
N ILE A 131 5.94 10.28 12.00
CA ILE A 131 4.55 10.65 12.32
C ILE A 131 3.86 9.52 13.07
N GLN A 132 2.82 9.82 13.83
CA GLN A 132 1.81 8.84 14.16
C GLN A 132 0.64 9.00 13.21
N ALA A 133 0.10 7.87 12.75
CA ALA A 133 -1.06 7.85 11.88
C ALA A 133 -2.13 6.92 12.45
N HIS A 134 -3.39 7.32 12.28
CA HIS A 134 -4.54 6.47 12.50
C HIS A 134 -4.83 5.69 11.22
N VAL A 135 -4.78 4.35 11.31
CA VAL A 135 -5.08 3.45 10.19
C VAL A 135 -6.15 2.45 10.67
N PRO A 136 -7.45 2.73 10.42
CA PRO A 136 -8.54 1.94 10.98
C PRO A 136 -8.49 0.45 10.64
N ALA A 137 -8.01 0.12 9.44
CA ALA A 137 -7.91 -1.26 8.97
C ALA A 137 -6.84 -2.09 9.70
N ILE A 138 -5.98 -1.45 10.52
CA ILE A 138 -4.84 -2.08 11.19
C ILE A 138 -4.97 -1.94 12.70
N TRP A 139 -5.15 -0.72 13.20
CA TRP A 139 -5.14 -0.41 14.64
C TRP A 139 -6.52 -0.03 15.21
N GLY A 140 -7.59 -0.21 14.44
CA GLY A 140 -8.95 0.10 14.89
C GLY A 140 -9.13 1.59 15.19
N THR A 141 -9.43 1.95 16.42
CA THR A 141 -9.62 3.36 16.85
C THR A 141 -8.35 4.02 17.37
N GLU A 142 -7.32 3.24 17.69
CA GLU A 142 -6.11 3.75 18.30
C GLU A 142 -5.11 4.24 17.25
N PRO A 143 -4.33 5.29 17.54
CA PRO A 143 -3.22 5.68 16.70
C PRO A 143 -2.13 4.60 16.70
N GLY A 144 -1.47 4.43 15.56
CA GLY A 144 -0.34 3.52 15.46
C GLY A 144 0.93 4.02 16.16
N PRO A 145 1.97 3.17 16.21
CA PRO A 145 3.32 3.58 16.58
C PRO A 145 3.87 4.71 15.68
N TRP A 146 5.02 5.27 16.07
CA TRP A 146 5.75 6.24 15.23
C TRP A 146 6.22 5.57 13.94
N ALA A 147 5.70 6.04 12.82
CA ALA A 147 6.07 5.58 11.49
C ALA A 147 7.32 6.27 10.97
N MET A 148 8.26 5.48 10.46
CA MET A 148 9.49 5.96 9.84
C MET A 148 9.21 6.59 8.46
N PRO A 149 9.95 7.64 8.06
CA PRO A 149 9.78 8.25 6.74
C PRO A 149 10.39 7.38 5.64
N CYS A 150 9.63 7.16 4.56
CA CYS A 150 10.15 6.71 3.28
C CYS A 150 10.22 7.90 2.32
N VAL A 151 11.26 8.73 2.49
CA VAL A 151 11.48 9.94 1.69
C VAL A 151 12.27 9.63 0.40
N PRO A 152 12.13 10.42 -0.67
CA PRO A 152 12.86 10.21 -1.93
C PRO A 152 14.39 10.26 -1.80
N MET A 153 14.90 11.00 -0.81
CA MET A 153 16.33 11.14 -0.56
C MET A 153 16.57 11.30 0.93
N ALA A 154 17.46 10.48 1.48
CA ALA A 154 17.98 10.56 2.84
C ALA A 154 19.48 10.25 2.84
N GLY A 155 20.24 10.96 3.66
CA GLY A 155 21.69 10.78 3.82
C GLY A 155 22.24 11.68 4.93
N SER A 156 23.52 11.52 5.25
CA SER A 156 24.18 12.37 6.26
C SER A 156 24.13 13.84 5.84
N ASN A 157 23.38 14.65 6.58
CA ASN A 157 23.18 16.08 6.32
C ASN A 157 22.63 16.40 4.90
N ALA A 158 21.85 15.47 4.31
CA ALA A 158 21.25 15.65 3.00
C ALA A 158 19.92 14.88 2.89
N GLY A 159 18.93 15.44 2.18
CA GLY A 159 17.67 14.75 1.91
C GLY A 159 16.47 15.68 1.72
N LEU A 160 15.30 15.08 1.49
CA LEU A 160 14.02 15.78 1.49
C LEU A 160 13.36 15.65 2.86
N PHE A 161 13.30 16.77 3.60
CA PHE A 161 12.64 16.82 4.91
C PHE A 161 11.27 17.51 4.78
N ALA A 162 10.23 16.70 4.58
CA ALA A 162 8.85 17.18 4.43
C ALA A 162 7.92 16.35 5.30
N VAL A 163 7.56 16.87 6.47
CA VAL A 163 6.69 16.17 7.43
C VAL A 163 5.22 16.46 7.11
N PRO A 164 4.37 15.44 6.91
CA PRO A 164 2.94 15.63 6.73
C PRO A 164 2.29 16.39 7.91
N PRO A 165 1.35 17.31 7.66
CA PRO A 165 0.63 18.00 8.73
C PRO A 165 -0.37 17.08 9.43
N ILE A 166 -0.70 17.37 10.70
CA ILE A 166 -1.78 16.70 11.43
C ILE A 166 -3.09 16.82 10.64
N GLY A 167 -3.83 15.72 10.54
CA GLY A 167 -5.05 15.62 9.73
C GLY A 167 -4.81 15.30 8.25
N GLY A 168 -3.56 15.40 7.77
CA GLY A 168 -3.20 15.05 6.39
C GLY A 168 -3.34 13.55 6.10
N GLY A 169 -3.70 13.23 4.85
CA GLY A 169 -3.77 11.86 4.36
C GLY A 169 -2.37 11.32 4.03
N VAL A 170 -2.05 10.12 4.52
CA VAL A 170 -0.78 9.42 4.25
C VAL A 170 -1.00 7.98 3.84
N TRP A 171 -0.12 7.47 2.98
CA TRP A 171 0.00 6.04 2.73
C TRP A 171 0.98 5.43 3.73
N VAL A 172 0.54 4.38 4.41
CA VAL A 172 1.32 3.63 5.40
C VAL A 172 1.59 2.23 4.87
N GLU A 173 2.82 1.78 5.04
CA GLU A 173 3.26 0.40 4.83
C GLU A 173 3.97 -0.09 6.10
N PHE A 174 4.43 -1.34 6.08
CA PHE A 174 4.99 -2.02 7.24
C PHE A 174 6.27 -2.75 6.84
N GLU A 175 7.36 -2.52 7.58
CA GLU A 175 8.63 -3.23 7.34
C GLU A 175 8.42 -4.73 7.52
N GLY A 176 8.66 -5.53 6.48
CA GLY A 176 8.39 -6.97 6.51
C GLY A 176 6.90 -7.34 6.72
N GLY A 177 5.98 -6.38 6.58
CA GLY A 177 4.57 -6.57 6.91
C GLY A 177 4.25 -6.51 8.41
N ASP A 178 5.17 -6.06 9.27
CA ASP A 178 4.96 -5.95 10.72
C ASP A 178 4.28 -4.63 11.12
N PRO A 179 3.04 -4.65 11.66
CA PRO A 179 2.35 -3.45 12.14
C PRO A 179 3.06 -2.69 13.26
N ALA A 180 4.03 -3.31 13.95
CA ALA A 180 4.86 -2.64 14.95
C ALA A 180 5.94 -1.74 14.33
N LEU A 181 6.24 -1.94 13.04
CA LEU A 181 7.27 -1.21 12.28
C LEU A 181 6.66 -0.46 11.08
N PRO A 182 5.80 0.55 11.32
CA PRO A 182 5.20 1.30 10.23
C PRO A 182 6.20 2.24 9.53
N ILE A 183 6.01 2.41 8.22
CA ILE A 183 6.64 3.45 7.41
C ILE A 183 5.57 4.28 6.71
N TRP A 184 5.79 5.58 6.54
CA TRP A 184 4.94 6.43 5.70
C TRP A 184 5.62 6.69 4.35
N VAL A 185 4.91 6.40 3.26
CA VAL A 185 5.49 6.32 1.89
C VAL A 185 4.97 7.40 0.94
N GLY A 186 4.21 8.37 1.46
CA GLY A 186 3.72 9.51 0.71
C GLY A 186 2.40 10.06 1.25
N GLY A 187 2.00 11.22 0.73
CA GLY A 187 0.72 11.85 1.04
C GLY A 187 -0.36 11.54 0.00
N TYR A 188 -1.62 11.75 0.38
CA TYR A 188 -2.73 11.86 -0.56
C TYR A 188 -3.66 12.99 -0.14
N TRP A 189 -4.33 13.58 -1.12
CA TRP A 189 -5.40 14.56 -0.85
C TRP A 189 -6.72 13.83 -0.66
N GLY A 190 -7.36 14.02 0.49
CA GLY A 190 -8.67 13.44 0.80
C GLY A 190 -9.80 14.16 0.07
N SER A 191 -9.59 15.43 -0.27
CA SER A 191 -10.56 16.29 -0.95
C SER A 191 -9.87 17.28 -1.91
N ALA A 192 -10.64 17.84 -2.84
CA ALA A 192 -10.15 18.87 -3.75
C ALA A 192 -9.68 20.15 -3.03
N ALA A 193 -10.21 20.42 -1.82
CA ALA A 193 -9.84 21.59 -1.03
C ALA A 193 -8.42 21.51 -0.45
N GLU A 194 -7.87 20.30 -0.32
CA GLU A 194 -6.51 20.08 0.18
C GLU A 194 -5.45 20.20 -0.92
N VAL A 195 -5.86 20.16 -2.19
CA VAL A 195 -4.94 20.30 -3.32
C VAL A 195 -4.41 21.74 -3.34
N PRO A 196 -3.08 21.96 -3.41
CA PRO A 196 -2.55 23.31 -3.42
C PRO A 196 -3.10 24.14 -4.58
N THR A 197 -3.61 25.33 -4.31
CA THR A 197 -4.18 26.23 -5.33
C THR A 197 -3.20 26.51 -6.47
N LEU A 198 -1.91 26.65 -6.16
CA LEU A 198 -0.88 26.83 -7.19
C LEU A 198 -0.73 25.62 -8.11
N SER A 199 -1.05 24.40 -7.63
CA SER A 199 -1.05 23.20 -8.49
C SER A 199 -2.17 23.25 -9.52
N LEU A 200 -3.34 23.79 -9.16
CA LEU A 200 -4.44 23.98 -10.09
C LEU A 200 -4.09 25.02 -11.16
N ALA A 201 -3.39 26.09 -10.76
CA ALA A 201 -2.89 27.12 -11.68
C ALA A 201 -1.79 26.58 -12.62
N ALA A 202 -0.82 25.83 -12.08
CA ALA A 202 0.31 25.30 -12.84
C ALA A 202 -0.09 24.15 -13.79
N ASN A 203 -1.16 23.43 -13.47
CA ASN A 203 -1.69 22.33 -14.28
C ASN A 203 -2.78 22.78 -15.28
N ALA A 204 -3.04 24.10 -15.39
CA ALA A 204 -4.00 24.63 -16.35
C ALA A 204 -3.46 24.54 -17.78
N GLY A 205 -3.43 23.33 -18.36
CA GLY A 205 -2.97 23.09 -19.74
C GLY A 205 -1.51 22.64 -19.88
N GLY A 206 -0.87 22.15 -18.81
CA GLY A 206 0.51 21.65 -18.84
C GLY A 206 0.86 20.80 -17.62
N ALA A 207 2.04 20.19 -17.62
CA ALA A 207 2.51 19.31 -16.53
C ALA A 207 3.35 20.09 -15.48
N GLY A 208 2.77 21.15 -14.92
CA GLY A 208 3.47 21.97 -13.92
C GLY A 208 3.84 21.20 -12.66
N ILE A 209 4.98 21.55 -12.06
CA ILE A 209 5.50 20.96 -10.81
C ILE A 209 5.39 21.99 -9.69
N VAL A 210 4.75 21.61 -8.59
CA VAL A 210 4.50 22.50 -7.46
C VAL A 210 4.96 21.87 -6.16
N LEU A 211 5.82 22.59 -5.44
CA LEU A 211 6.13 22.35 -4.03
C LEU A 211 5.56 23.51 -3.24
N GLN A 212 4.57 23.26 -2.39
CA GLN A 212 3.91 24.33 -1.64
C GLN A 212 3.70 23.92 -0.18
N SER A 213 3.97 24.84 0.75
CA SER A 213 3.60 24.68 2.16
C SER A 213 2.12 25.00 2.42
N GLY A 214 1.64 24.65 3.61
CA GLY A 214 0.26 24.95 4.04
C GLY A 214 -0.05 26.45 4.05
N GLU A 215 0.95 27.28 4.35
CA GLU A 215 0.87 28.76 4.33
C GLU A 215 1.14 29.35 2.94
N GLN A 216 1.03 28.53 1.88
CA GLN A 216 1.11 28.96 0.48
C GLN A 216 2.44 29.59 0.05
N ASN A 217 3.55 29.29 0.73
CA ASN A 217 4.87 29.53 0.17
C ASN A 217 5.20 28.40 -0.80
N GLY A 218 5.65 28.72 -2.00
CA GLY A 218 5.83 27.72 -3.03
C GLY A 218 7.01 27.93 -3.97
N ILE A 219 7.46 26.81 -4.53
CA ILE A 219 8.33 26.74 -5.70
C ILE A 219 7.53 26.05 -6.79
N VAL A 220 7.41 26.71 -7.93
CA VAL A 220 6.50 26.35 -9.02
C VAL A 220 7.28 26.34 -10.33
N ILE A 221 7.19 25.25 -11.08
CA ILE A 221 7.69 25.14 -12.44
C ILE A 221 6.46 25.01 -13.34
N ILE A 222 6.38 25.83 -14.37
CA ILE A 222 5.24 25.91 -15.27
C ILE A 222 5.72 25.73 -16.71
N ASP A 223 5.14 24.75 -17.39
CA ASP A 223 5.49 24.39 -18.77
C ASP A 223 4.40 24.78 -19.80
N GLY A 224 3.24 25.27 -19.34
CA GLY A 224 2.08 25.60 -20.17
C GLY A 224 1.55 27.02 -19.95
N PRO A 225 0.63 27.50 -20.79
CA PRO A 225 -0.03 28.80 -20.58
C PRO A 225 -0.85 28.75 -19.28
N GLY A 226 -0.64 29.70 -18.37
CA GLY A 226 -1.32 29.71 -17.08
C GLY A 226 -1.38 31.11 -16.44
N PRO A 227 -1.87 31.21 -15.19
CA PRO A 227 -1.96 32.48 -14.45
C PRO A 227 -0.58 33.10 -14.14
N LEU A 228 0.46 32.27 -14.13
CA LEU A 228 1.85 32.66 -14.09
C LEU A 228 2.47 32.30 -15.43
N ASP A 229 3.44 33.10 -15.86
CA ASP A 229 4.18 32.86 -17.10
C ASP A 229 4.90 31.50 -17.07
N ARG A 230 5.24 30.98 -18.25
CA ARG A 230 6.09 29.79 -18.36
C ARG A 230 7.46 30.09 -17.72
N GLY A 231 7.91 29.21 -16.83
CA GLY A 231 9.17 29.41 -16.13
C GLY A 231 9.21 28.81 -14.74
N VAL A 232 10.15 29.31 -13.93
CA VAL A 232 10.36 28.91 -12.55
C VAL A 232 10.04 30.09 -11.63
N HIS A 233 9.19 29.83 -10.64
CA HIS A 233 8.71 30.85 -9.71
C HIS A 233 8.92 30.39 -8.27
N VAL A 234 9.44 31.29 -7.44
CA VAL A 234 9.32 31.24 -5.99
C VAL A 234 8.25 32.24 -5.61
N VAL A 235 7.22 31.80 -4.91
CA VAL A 235 6.05 32.64 -4.58
C VAL A 235 5.75 32.59 -3.08
N GLY A 236 5.47 33.76 -2.52
CA GLY A 236 4.99 33.92 -1.16
C GLY A 236 3.52 34.35 -1.14
N PRO A 237 2.79 34.06 -0.03
CA PRO A 237 1.36 34.34 0.09
C PRO A 237 1.02 35.84 0.02
N SER A 238 1.97 36.71 0.38
CA SER A 238 1.79 38.17 0.38
C SER A 238 2.23 38.85 -0.92
N GLY A 239 2.41 38.08 -2.00
CA GLY A 239 2.81 38.61 -3.32
C GLY A 239 4.31 38.84 -3.50
N ALA A 240 5.16 38.43 -2.56
CA ALA A 240 6.60 38.38 -2.77
C ALA A 240 6.94 37.27 -3.78
N THR A 241 7.76 37.57 -4.79
CA THR A 241 8.06 36.64 -5.87
C THR A 241 9.49 36.74 -6.36
N ILE A 242 10.01 35.61 -6.84
CA ILE A 242 11.16 35.53 -7.74
C ILE A 242 10.70 34.73 -8.94
N SER A 243 10.75 35.31 -10.13
CA SER A 243 10.25 34.71 -11.37
C SER A 243 11.36 34.70 -12.40
N VAL A 244 11.60 33.55 -13.02
CA VAL A 244 12.54 33.37 -14.13
C VAL A 244 11.76 32.83 -15.31
N THR A 245 11.63 33.65 -16.35
CA THR A 245 10.82 33.35 -17.54
C THR A 245 11.61 33.71 -18.80
N ASP A 246 11.07 33.38 -19.98
CA ASP A 246 11.69 33.77 -21.25
C ASP A 246 11.70 35.29 -21.48
N ALA A 247 10.81 36.03 -20.81
CA ALA A 247 10.76 37.48 -20.88
C ALA A 247 11.86 38.15 -20.04
N GLY A 248 12.37 37.44 -19.02
CA GLY A 248 13.38 37.97 -18.11
C GLY A 248 13.31 37.41 -16.70
N ILE A 249 13.95 38.11 -15.76
CA ILE A 249 13.98 37.75 -14.35
C ILE A 249 13.37 38.89 -13.54
N ILE A 250 12.44 38.57 -12.64
CA ILE A 250 11.77 39.54 -11.77
C ILE A 250 11.94 39.10 -10.33
N ILE A 251 12.37 40.03 -9.46
CA ILE A 251 12.32 39.89 -8.01
C ILE A 251 11.41 40.98 -7.48
N ALA A 252 10.36 40.61 -6.76
CA ALA A 252 9.40 41.54 -6.19
C ALA A 252 9.14 41.22 -4.71
N ASN A 253 9.01 42.24 -3.87
CA ASN A 253 8.68 42.04 -2.46
C ASN A 253 7.16 42.03 -2.17
N GLY A 254 6.32 42.15 -3.21
CA GLY A 254 4.86 42.27 -3.08
C GLY A 254 4.37 43.59 -2.48
N LYS A 255 5.27 44.55 -2.24
CA LYS A 255 5.01 45.84 -1.58
C LYS A 255 5.52 47.03 -2.41
N GLY A 256 5.68 46.83 -3.72
CA GLY A 256 6.06 47.86 -4.68
C GLY A 256 7.56 48.00 -4.96
N ALA A 257 8.44 47.29 -4.25
CA ALA A 257 9.86 47.24 -4.62
C ALA A 257 10.13 46.07 -5.56
N THR A 258 10.82 46.35 -6.66
CA THR A 258 11.06 45.40 -7.74
C THR A 258 12.46 45.53 -8.35
N ILE A 259 13.00 44.42 -8.81
CA ILE A 259 14.19 44.32 -9.66
C ILE A 259 13.79 43.51 -10.89
N THR A 260 13.90 44.10 -12.07
CA THR A 260 13.55 43.47 -13.34
C THR A 260 14.77 43.44 -14.26
N LEU A 261 15.12 42.27 -14.75
CA LEU A 261 16.14 42.08 -15.79
C LEU A 261 15.40 41.67 -17.06
N ALA A 262 15.48 42.49 -18.09
CA ALA A 262 14.79 42.24 -19.37
C ALA A 262 15.70 42.64 -20.53
N GLY A 263 15.98 41.69 -21.42
CA GLY A 263 16.98 41.89 -22.48
C GLY A 263 18.35 42.28 -21.91
N PRO A 264 19.01 43.33 -22.41
CA PRO A 264 20.28 43.82 -21.85
C PRO A 264 20.11 44.69 -20.59
N GLY A 265 18.89 45.13 -20.29
CA GLY A 265 18.65 46.17 -19.29
C GLY A 265 18.28 45.65 -17.91
N ILE A 266 18.49 46.51 -16.91
CA ILE A 266 18.09 46.34 -15.51
C ILE A 266 17.20 47.52 -15.12
N ASP A 267 16.04 47.23 -14.57
CA ASP A 267 15.10 48.21 -14.01
C ASP A 267 14.89 47.96 -12.52
N LEU A 268 15.05 49.01 -11.71
CA LEU A 268 14.73 49.00 -10.28
C LEU A 268 13.52 49.88 -10.02
N ASN A 269 12.53 49.32 -9.32
CA ASN A 269 11.31 49.99 -8.88
C ASN A 269 10.56 50.73 -10.00
N HIS A 270 10.35 50.06 -11.14
CA HIS A 270 9.52 50.56 -12.25
C HIS A 270 10.03 51.90 -12.83
N GLY A 271 11.33 51.96 -13.13
CA GLY A 271 11.96 53.11 -13.76
C GLY A 271 12.60 54.11 -12.81
N ALA A 272 12.62 53.84 -11.50
CA ALA A 272 13.29 54.72 -10.54
C ALA A 272 14.81 54.72 -10.73
N PHE A 273 15.38 53.60 -11.17
CA PHE A 273 16.76 53.50 -11.64
C PHE A 273 16.84 52.47 -12.76
N THR A 274 17.38 52.88 -13.90
CA THR A 274 17.49 52.02 -15.08
C THR A 274 18.92 52.00 -15.59
N VAL A 275 19.38 50.81 -15.97
CA VAL A 275 20.60 50.58 -16.74
C VAL A 275 20.15 49.96 -18.06
N PRO A 276 20.35 50.63 -19.21
CA PRO A 276 19.93 50.10 -20.51
C PRO A 276 20.80 48.94 -20.99
#